data_AF-A0A210PYE1-F1
#
_entry.id   AF-A0A210PYE1-F1
#
_cell.length_a   1.000
_cell.length_b   1.000
_cell.length_c   1.000
_cell.angle_alpha   90.00
_cell.angle_beta   90.00
_cell.angle_gamma   90.00
#
_symmetry.space_group_name_H-M   'P 1'
#
loop_
_entity.id
_entity.type
_entity.pdbx_description
1 polymer ?
#
loop_
_entity_poly.entity_id
_entity_poly.type
_entity_poly.pdbx_seq_one_letter_code
_entity_poly.pdbx_strand_id
1 'polypeptide(L)'
;MQSFTYKKKKRANQSLLGTLGEMKVHPTRLIRTLFMVILVLFVFLNMHVLMHFEPRNGDEINISLLRKLRHQGNWGDTAHVQTHLSELSDAKNANDSSGLEVFIPINQYNKTFLHRDIEESNLTQIHLEIERANREQFIHNLNKFGLKLKADSLVIVVQVHDRSQYLQILIDSLRKVNQIKDSLLIFSHDVYSDELNKIIHSVDFCPVMQIYFPITLQLHPKEFPGQDPNDCPRDVKKEEALKKKCNNAAFPDKYGHYREPKYCQTKHHWLWKLDRVFDKLEVMKNYTGHVLLLEEDYYVAPDIITVIQMMNNLKKRDCKECRMLTAGNYDKTQSFVVNSGKVELATFISSRHNMGMTFARDLWNEIKKCAREFCDFDDYNWDWTLQHLSMKCISNKVQVMKMKATRVFHMGDCGVHHKGKKCEPLVKQKQIEKILQDNQQHLNPNVMKVAGTSKIKIRDPKPNGGWGDIRDKRLCHSFVSAEDERKMQRFMKSNDISILTG
;
A
#
# COMPACT_ATOMS: atom_id res chain seq x y z
N MET A 1 20.74 -53.60 51.18
CA MET A 1 21.38 -53.47 52.50
C MET A 1 22.73 -52.79 52.29
N GLN A 2 22.96 -51.64 52.94
CA GLN A 2 24.22 -50.89 53.10
C GLN A 2 24.85 -50.13 51.90
N SER A 3 24.49 -48.84 51.83
CA SER A 3 25.34 -47.63 51.80
C SER A 3 26.85 -47.78 51.58
N PHE A 4 27.42 -47.01 50.64
CA PHE A 4 28.79 -46.50 50.75
C PHE A 4 28.91 -45.02 50.34
N THR A 5 29.34 -44.23 51.32
CA THR A 5 29.62 -42.80 51.30
C THR A 5 31.07 -42.48 50.90
N TYR A 6 31.21 -41.59 49.92
CA TYR A 6 32.04 -40.36 49.89
C TYR A 6 33.31 -40.26 50.77
N LYS A 7 34.49 -40.04 50.16
CA LYS A 7 35.20 -38.72 50.15
C LYS A 7 36.56 -38.72 49.43
N LYS A 8 36.75 -37.64 48.66
CA LYS A 8 37.94 -37.11 47.98
C LYS A 8 39.23 -37.06 48.83
N LYS A 9 40.38 -37.19 48.17
CA LYS A 9 41.52 -36.26 48.30
C LYS A 9 42.42 -36.29 47.05
N LYS A 10 42.86 -35.11 46.62
CA LYS A 10 43.63 -34.79 45.40
C LYS A 10 44.96 -34.18 45.85
N ARG A 11 46.11 -34.57 45.26
CA ARG A 11 47.37 -33.82 45.00
C ARG A 11 48.46 -34.84 44.59
N ALA A 12 48.92 -34.87 43.33
CA ALA A 12 49.88 -33.99 42.63
C ALA A 12 51.36 -34.39 42.88
N ASN A 13 52.07 -34.96 41.89
CA ASN A 13 53.02 -34.27 40.99
C ASN A 13 54.00 -35.24 40.28
N GLN A 14 54.31 -34.90 39.00
CA GLN A 14 55.54 -35.19 38.22
C GLN A 14 55.81 -36.66 37.80
N SER A 15 56.26 -37.01 36.58
CA SER A 15 57.02 -36.28 35.53
C SER A 15 56.99 -37.03 34.17
N LEU A 16 57.25 -36.26 33.09
CA LEU A 16 57.87 -36.58 31.78
C LEU A 16 57.56 -37.89 31.02
N LEU A 17 56.99 -37.77 29.81
CA LEU A 17 57.67 -38.00 28.51
C LEU A 17 56.69 -37.89 27.31
N GLY A 18 57.07 -37.08 26.32
CA GLY A 18 56.83 -37.27 24.87
C GLY A 18 55.40 -37.31 24.30
N THR A 19 55.05 -36.35 23.44
CA THR A 19 54.92 -36.56 21.98
C THR A 19 54.35 -35.31 21.27
N LEU A 20 54.90 -35.04 20.09
CA LEU A 20 54.49 -33.99 19.16
C LEU A 20 53.01 -34.09 18.78
N GLY A 21 52.25 -33.02 18.97
CA GLY A 21 50.90 -32.86 18.45
C GLY A 21 50.84 -31.76 17.40
N GLU A 22 50.58 -32.14 16.15
CA GLU A 22 50.26 -31.24 15.05
C GLU A 22 49.10 -30.30 15.42
N MET A 23 49.37 -29.00 15.41
CA MET A 23 48.35 -27.98 15.66
C MET A 23 47.62 -27.67 14.34
N LYS A 24 46.49 -28.34 14.09
CA LYS A 24 45.59 -28.01 12.98
C LYS A 24 44.98 -26.62 13.17
N VAL A 25 45.55 -25.61 12.51
CA VAL A 25 44.97 -24.28 12.43
C VAL A 25 43.81 -24.29 11.43
N HIS A 26 42.61 -23.99 11.92
CA HIS A 26 41.39 -23.98 11.12
C HIS A 26 41.45 -22.86 10.04
N PRO A 27 41.22 -23.16 8.75
CA PRO A 27 41.41 -22.21 7.64
C PRO A 27 40.54 -20.94 7.73
N THR A 28 39.42 -21.01 8.45
CA THR A 28 38.51 -19.88 8.68
C THR A 28 39.08 -18.79 9.59
N ARG A 29 40.01 -19.13 10.50
CA ARG A 29 40.69 -18.13 11.33
C ARG A 29 41.74 -17.36 10.54
N LEU A 30 42.50 -18.06 9.70
CA LEU A 30 43.52 -17.46 8.83
C LEU A 30 42.91 -16.48 7.83
N ILE A 31 41.78 -16.83 7.21
CA ILE A 31 41.05 -15.96 6.28
C ILE A 31 40.53 -14.71 6.98
N ARG A 32 39.99 -14.84 8.20
CA ARG A 32 39.49 -13.69 8.98
C ARG A 32 40.60 -12.73 9.37
N THR A 33 41.74 -13.25 9.81
CA THR A 33 42.91 -12.43 10.15
C THR A 33 43.45 -11.73 8.91
N LEU A 34 43.56 -12.43 7.78
CA LEU A 34 44.00 -11.85 6.51
C LEU A 34 43.06 -10.71 6.05
N PHE A 35 41.74 -10.91 6.16
CA PHE A 35 40.76 -9.90 5.77
C PHE A 35 40.85 -8.65 6.66
N MET A 36 41.06 -8.81 7.96
CA MET A 36 41.25 -7.69 8.88
C MET A 36 42.53 -6.91 8.56
N VAL A 37 43.63 -7.61 8.25
CA VAL A 37 44.90 -6.95 7.88
C VAL A 37 44.74 -6.16 6.58
N ILE A 38 44.04 -6.70 5.57
CA ILE A 38 43.77 -5.99 4.32
C ILE A 38 42.91 -4.74 4.55
N LEU A 39 41.89 -4.82 5.42
CA LEU A 39 41.01 -3.70 5.71
C LEU A 39 41.74 -2.56 6.43
N VAL A 40 42.62 -2.90 7.37
CA VAL A 40 43.46 -1.91 8.08
C VAL A 40 44.46 -1.26 7.11
N LEU A 41 45.09 -2.04 6.23
CA LEU A 41 45.99 -1.51 5.19
C LEU A 41 45.25 -0.60 4.21
N PHE A 42 44.02 -0.94 3.82
CA PHE A 42 43.20 -0.10 2.95
C PHE A 42 42.91 1.27 3.58
N VAL A 43 42.57 1.30 4.87
CA VAL A 43 42.35 2.58 5.59
C VAL A 43 43.64 3.39 5.69
N PHE A 44 44.77 2.74 5.99
CA PHE A 44 46.06 3.42 6.07
C PHE A 44 46.53 3.98 4.72
N LEU A 45 46.35 3.25 3.63
CA LEU A 45 46.73 3.69 2.28
C LEU A 45 45.85 4.86 1.77
N ASN A 46 44.61 4.94 2.23
CA ASN A 46 43.66 5.99 1.84
C ASN A 46 43.57 7.15 2.86
N MET A 47 44.46 7.18 3.86
CA MET A 47 44.45 8.19 4.93
C MET A 47 44.71 9.61 4.39
N HIS A 48 45.48 9.74 3.29
CA HIS A 48 45.70 11.03 2.62
C HIS A 48 44.43 11.65 1.99
N VAL A 49 43.47 10.81 1.55
CA VAL A 49 42.19 11.26 0.98
C VAL A 49 41.28 11.81 2.09
N LEU A 50 41.38 11.23 3.29
CA LEU A 50 40.59 11.65 4.45
C LEU A 50 41.13 12.92 5.13
N MET A 51 42.43 13.18 5.00
CA MET A 51 43.10 14.33 5.65
C MET A 51 43.12 15.61 4.80
N HIS A 52 42.81 15.55 3.49
CA HIS A 52 42.87 16.71 2.58
C HIS A 52 41.51 17.21 2.08
N PHE A 53 40.43 16.93 2.81
CA PHE A 53 39.11 17.48 2.48
C PHE A 53 38.94 18.90 3.05
N GLU A 54 39.46 19.91 2.35
CA GLU A 54 39.11 21.32 2.62
C GLU A 54 37.82 21.71 1.88
N PRO A 55 36.81 22.28 2.57
CA PRO A 55 35.62 22.82 1.93
C PRO A 55 35.94 24.22 1.36
N ARG A 56 35.92 24.38 0.03
CA ARG A 56 35.97 25.71 -0.59
C ARG A 56 34.67 26.47 -0.33
N ASN A 57 34.80 27.58 0.38
CA ASN A 57 33.83 28.67 0.41
C ASN A 57 33.96 29.53 -0.87
N GLY A 58 32.80 29.85 -1.45
CA GLY A 58 32.53 31.08 -2.22
C GLY A 58 33.02 31.15 -3.66
N ASP A 59 32.09 31.38 -4.60
CA ASP A 59 32.27 32.42 -5.62
C ASP A 59 30.90 33.00 -6.02
N GLU A 60 30.84 34.34 -5.99
CA GLU A 60 29.71 35.21 -6.28
C GLU A 60 29.30 35.14 -7.77
N ILE A 61 27.99 35.01 -8.05
CA ILE A 61 27.47 35.20 -9.40
C ILE A 61 27.00 36.65 -9.56
N ASN A 62 27.66 37.34 -10.48
CA ASN A 62 27.51 38.73 -10.88
C ASN A 62 26.10 39.04 -11.43
N ILE A 63 25.27 39.71 -10.62
CA ILE A 63 23.88 40.14 -10.92
C ILE A 63 23.89 41.39 -11.83
N SER A 64 24.53 41.29 -12.99
CA SER A 64 24.49 42.34 -14.03
C SER A 64 24.20 41.79 -15.43
N LEU A 65 24.28 40.46 -15.63
CA LEU A 65 24.00 39.81 -16.91
C LEU A 65 22.53 39.34 -17.05
N LEU A 66 21.82 39.12 -15.94
CA LEU A 66 20.43 38.63 -15.93
C LEU A 66 19.35 39.72 -16.08
N ARG A 67 19.75 41.01 -16.15
CA ARG A 67 18.80 42.13 -16.29
C ARG A 67 18.55 42.54 -17.76
N LYS A 68 19.27 41.97 -18.74
CA LYS A 68 19.13 42.31 -20.17
C LYS A 68 18.27 41.35 -21.01
N LEU A 69 17.63 40.34 -20.42
CA LEU A 69 16.80 39.38 -21.16
C LEU A 69 15.31 39.38 -20.78
N ARG A 70 14.82 40.43 -20.10
CA ARG A 70 13.42 40.51 -19.62
C ARG A 70 12.56 41.63 -20.22
N HIS A 71 12.95 42.19 -21.36
CA HIS A 71 12.08 43.11 -22.10
C HIS A 71 12.11 42.81 -23.60
N GLN A 72 11.12 42.06 -24.08
CA GLN A 72 10.43 42.30 -25.36
C GLN A 72 9.33 41.23 -25.57
N GLY A 73 8.11 41.67 -25.84
CA GLY A 73 7.02 40.81 -26.34
C GLY A 73 5.68 40.98 -25.66
N ASN A 74 5.03 42.14 -25.84
CA ASN A 74 3.64 42.39 -25.53
C ASN A 74 2.93 42.73 -26.84
N TRP A 75 1.94 41.96 -27.30
CA TRP A 75 0.89 42.38 -28.24
C TRP A 75 -0.34 41.50 -28.00
N GLY A 76 -1.49 42.15 -27.73
CA GLY A 76 -2.80 41.52 -27.59
C GLY A 76 -3.49 41.34 -28.95
N ASP A 77 -4.60 40.60 -28.95
CA ASP A 77 -5.92 41.18 -29.24
C ASP A 77 -7.03 40.11 -29.19
N THR A 78 -8.20 40.60 -28.82
CA THR A 78 -9.52 40.00 -28.69
C THR A 78 -10.10 39.45 -29.99
N ALA A 79 -10.84 38.34 -29.93
CA ALA A 79 -11.96 38.08 -30.86
C ALA A 79 -13.01 37.13 -30.25
N HIS A 80 -14.24 37.64 -30.12
CA HIS A 80 -15.49 36.90 -29.92
C HIS A 80 -15.85 36.12 -31.19
N VAL A 81 -16.34 34.87 -31.09
CA VAL A 81 -17.34 34.32 -32.04
C VAL A 81 -18.28 33.33 -31.34
N GLN A 82 -19.55 33.47 -31.71
CA GLN A 82 -20.78 32.87 -31.23
C GLN A 82 -20.91 31.34 -31.30
N THR A 83 -21.75 30.89 -30.38
CA THR A 83 -22.59 29.68 -30.41
C THR A 83 -23.32 29.46 -31.72
N HIS A 84 -23.30 28.23 -32.24
CA HIS A 84 -24.41 27.68 -33.02
C HIS A 84 -24.61 26.19 -32.69
N LEU A 85 -25.77 25.91 -32.11
CA LEU A 85 -26.41 24.61 -31.99
C LEU A 85 -27.24 24.39 -33.24
N SER A 86 -26.96 23.35 -34.01
CA SER A 86 -27.98 22.68 -34.85
C SER A 86 -27.43 21.35 -35.39
N GLU A 87 -28.32 20.36 -35.40
CA GLU A 87 -28.27 19.11 -36.19
C GLU A 87 -27.65 17.88 -35.53
N LEU A 88 -28.42 17.33 -34.58
CA LEU A 88 -28.63 15.89 -34.49
C LEU A 88 -29.37 15.41 -35.75
N SER A 89 -28.70 14.64 -36.60
CA SER A 89 -29.35 13.55 -37.32
C SER A 89 -28.31 12.48 -37.71
N ASP A 90 -28.73 11.23 -37.56
CA ASP A 90 -28.17 10.03 -38.20
C ASP A 90 -26.88 9.41 -37.67
N ALA A 91 -27.05 8.49 -36.70
CA ALA A 91 -26.25 7.25 -36.65
C ALA A 91 -26.97 6.15 -35.83
N LYS A 92 -27.81 5.35 -36.50
CA LYS A 92 -28.09 3.98 -36.06
C LYS A 92 -27.00 3.08 -36.64
N ASN A 93 -26.52 2.17 -35.78
CA ASN A 93 -25.68 1.00 -36.08
C ASN A 93 -24.19 1.24 -36.37
N ALA A 94 -23.42 1.40 -35.28
CA ALA A 94 -22.06 0.90 -35.21
C ALA A 94 -21.87 0.18 -33.87
N ASN A 95 -21.56 -1.11 -33.92
CA ASN A 95 -20.95 -1.84 -32.81
C ASN A 95 -19.54 -1.27 -32.63
N ASP A 96 -19.42 -0.18 -31.89
CA ASP A 96 -18.13 0.33 -31.43
C ASP A 96 -18.03 0.09 -29.92
N SER A 97 -17.09 -0.77 -29.54
CA SER A 97 -16.63 -0.95 -28.17
C SER A 97 -15.79 0.25 -27.71
N SER A 98 -16.28 1.46 -27.94
CA SER A 98 -15.75 2.69 -27.34
C SER A 98 -16.15 2.67 -25.87
N GLY A 99 -15.16 2.61 -24.97
CA GLY A 99 -15.38 2.51 -23.53
C GLY A 99 -16.39 3.54 -23.03
N LEU A 100 -17.40 3.06 -22.30
CA LEU A 100 -18.46 3.90 -21.72
C LEU A 100 -17.82 5.00 -20.87
N GLU A 101 -17.88 6.25 -21.33
CA GLU A 101 -17.42 7.39 -20.54
C GLU A 101 -18.40 7.63 -19.39
N VAL A 102 -17.90 7.69 -18.15
CA VAL A 102 -18.70 8.15 -17.02
C VAL A 102 -18.55 9.66 -16.94
N PHE A 103 -19.64 10.38 -17.23
CA PHE A 103 -19.69 11.83 -17.11
C PHE A 103 -20.65 12.22 -15.98
N ILE A 104 -20.14 12.95 -15.00
CA ILE A 104 -20.96 13.60 -13.97
C ILE A 104 -20.93 15.11 -14.25
N PRO A 105 -22.01 15.69 -14.80
CA PRO A 105 -22.09 17.13 -15.05
C PRO A 105 -22.06 17.90 -13.73
N ILE A 106 -21.47 19.10 -13.78
CA ILE A 106 -21.36 20.06 -12.67
C ILE A 106 -22.72 20.30 -11.97
N ASN A 107 -23.82 20.25 -12.73
CA ASN A 107 -25.17 20.61 -12.24
C ASN A 107 -26.03 19.40 -11.80
N GLN A 108 -25.56 18.16 -11.94
CA GLN A 108 -26.38 16.96 -11.68
C GLN A 108 -26.30 16.47 -10.23
N TYR A 109 -25.35 16.97 -9.43
CA TYR A 109 -25.16 16.58 -8.02
C TYR A 109 -25.48 17.73 -7.07
N ASN A 110 -26.77 18.12 -6.99
CA ASN A 110 -27.29 19.02 -5.95
C ASN A 110 -27.45 18.30 -4.60
N LYS A 111 -26.45 17.53 -4.17
CA LYS A 111 -26.37 17.07 -2.78
C LYS A 111 -25.63 18.15 -2.00
N THR A 112 -26.29 18.75 -1.02
CA THR A 112 -25.59 19.57 -0.04
C THR A 112 -24.89 18.64 0.94
N PHE A 113 -23.58 18.78 1.09
CA PHE A 113 -22.87 18.12 2.17
C PHE A 113 -23.31 18.74 3.49
N LEU A 114 -24.00 17.96 4.32
CA LEU A 114 -24.35 18.37 5.66
C LEU A 114 -23.20 17.98 6.59
N HIS A 115 -22.45 18.98 7.07
CA HIS A 115 -21.51 18.76 8.16
C HIS A 115 -22.31 18.58 9.46
N ARG A 116 -22.02 17.50 10.19
CA ARG A 116 -22.57 17.24 11.52
C ARG A 116 -21.41 17.16 12.49
N ASP A 117 -21.58 17.79 13.64
CA ASP A 117 -20.68 17.58 14.76
C ASP A 117 -20.97 16.18 15.32
N ILE A 118 -20.04 15.25 15.11
CA ILE A 118 -20.13 13.88 15.60
C ILE A 118 -19.19 13.77 16.79
N GLU A 119 -19.72 13.36 17.93
CA GLU A 119 -18.87 13.13 19.09
C GLU A 119 -18.10 11.82 18.92
N GLU A 120 -16.77 11.87 18.85
CA GLU A 120 -15.93 10.67 18.66
C GLU A 120 -16.05 9.62 19.78
N SER A 121 -16.59 10.01 20.94
CA SER A 121 -16.89 9.09 22.04
C SER A 121 -18.18 8.28 21.79
N ASN A 122 -19.05 8.74 20.90
CA ASN A 122 -20.39 8.21 20.69
C ASN A 122 -20.43 7.26 19.48
N LEU A 123 -20.20 5.97 19.75
CA LEU A 123 -20.17 4.92 18.72
C LEU A 123 -21.45 4.84 17.89
N THR A 124 -22.62 5.16 18.46
CA THR A 124 -23.90 5.18 17.74
C THR A 124 -23.93 6.27 16.68
N GLN A 125 -23.47 7.49 17.03
CA GLN A 125 -23.39 8.57 16.06
C GLN A 125 -22.37 8.27 14.96
N ILE A 126 -21.21 7.73 15.31
CA ILE A 126 -20.18 7.31 14.35
C ILE A 126 -20.75 6.26 13.39
N HIS A 127 -21.43 5.23 13.91
CA HIS A 127 -22.03 4.19 13.08
C HIS A 127 -23.06 4.77 12.09
N LEU A 128 -23.97 5.63 12.57
CA LEU A 128 -24.97 6.27 11.70
C LEU A 128 -24.33 7.16 10.64
N GLU A 129 -23.23 7.83 10.97
CA GLU A 129 -22.49 8.67 10.05
C GLU A 129 -21.77 7.85 8.98
N ILE A 130 -21.12 6.74 9.35
CA ILE A 130 -20.51 5.78 8.44
C ILE A 130 -21.55 5.23 7.44
N GLU A 131 -22.70 4.79 7.94
CA GLU A 131 -23.80 4.29 7.12
C GLU A 131 -24.32 5.37 6.16
N ARG A 132 -24.46 6.61 6.64
CA ARG A 132 -24.87 7.76 5.82
C ARG A 132 -23.85 8.04 4.72
N ALA A 133 -22.59 8.24 5.06
CA ALA A 133 -21.52 8.59 4.12
C ALA A 133 -21.38 7.51 3.02
N ASN A 134 -21.36 6.25 3.43
CA ASN A 134 -21.32 5.12 2.50
C ASN A 134 -22.54 5.07 1.59
N ARG A 135 -23.76 5.28 2.12
CA ARG A 135 -24.97 5.27 1.29
C ARG A 135 -25.02 6.45 0.31
N GLU A 136 -24.66 7.63 0.77
CA GLU A 136 -24.78 8.87 0.00
C GLU A 136 -23.73 9.00 -1.10
N GLN A 137 -22.54 8.41 -0.90
CA GLN A 137 -21.41 8.44 -1.84
C GLN A 137 -21.14 9.87 -2.33
N PHE A 138 -21.08 10.81 -1.38
CA PHE A 138 -20.89 12.21 -1.70
C PHE A 138 -19.49 12.44 -2.27
N ILE A 139 -19.40 13.25 -3.34
CA ILE A 139 -18.13 13.63 -3.96
C ILE A 139 -17.96 15.14 -3.78
N HIS A 140 -16.99 15.52 -2.95
CA HIS A 140 -16.59 16.89 -2.73
C HIS A 140 -15.95 17.48 -3.99
N ASN A 141 -16.06 18.81 -4.13
CA ASN A 141 -15.46 19.60 -5.21
C ASN A 141 -15.95 19.31 -6.63
N LEU A 142 -17.00 18.50 -6.82
CA LEU A 142 -17.59 18.25 -8.14
C LEU A 142 -18.04 19.53 -8.84
N ASN A 143 -18.58 20.49 -8.09
CA ASN A 143 -19.02 21.77 -8.63
C ASN A 143 -17.85 22.61 -9.19
N LYS A 144 -16.64 22.43 -8.68
CA LYS A 144 -15.44 23.18 -9.09
C LYS A 144 -14.69 22.51 -10.23
N PHE A 145 -14.61 21.18 -10.24
CA PHE A 145 -13.78 20.43 -11.18
C PHE A 145 -14.57 19.61 -12.21
N GLY A 146 -15.85 19.33 -11.94
CA GLY A 146 -16.57 18.27 -12.63
C GLY A 146 -15.94 16.89 -12.38
N LEU A 147 -16.45 15.86 -13.06
CA LEU A 147 -15.77 14.56 -13.11
C LEU A 147 -16.10 13.84 -14.41
N LYS A 148 -15.06 13.46 -15.16
CA LYS A 148 -15.16 12.65 -16.37
C LYS A 148 -14.18 11.48 -16.31
N LEU A 149 -14.67 10.30 -15.97
CA LEU A 149 -13.85 9.09 -15.91
C LEU A 149 -13.88 8.38 -17.26
N LYS A 150 -12.74 8.38 -17.93
CA LYS A 150 -12.45 7.66 -19.17
C LYS A 150 -11.51 6.48 -18.89
N ALA A 151 -11.31 5.59 -19.87
CA ALA A 151 -10.41 4.44 -19.72
C ALA A 151 -8.93 4.81 -19.44
N ASP A 152 -8.51 6.03 -19.76
CA ASP A 152 -7.18 6.60 -19.52
C ASP A 152 -7.12 7.56 -18.31
N SER A 153 -8.27 7.89 -17.70
CA SER A 153 -8.30 8.57 -16.40
C SER A 153 -7.67 7.66 -15.33
N LEU A 154 -7.12 8.26 -14.27
CA LEU A 154 -6.63 7.55 -13.10
C LEU A 154 -7.54 7.85 -11.91
N VAL A 155 -8.06 6.81 -11.26
CA VAL A 155 -8.68 6.94 -9.93
C VAL A 155 -7.65 6.56 -8.88
N ILE A 156 -7.59 7.29 -7.78
CA ILE A 156 -6.62 7.02 -6.70
C ILE A 156 -7.41 6.68 -5.44
N VAL A 157 -7.10 5.53 -4.84
CA VAL A 157 -7.72 5.06 -3.59
C VAL A 157 -6.64 5.00 -2.52
N VAL A 158 -6.86 5.70 -1.41
CA VAL A 158 -5.96 5.73 -0.26
C VAL A 158 -6.59 4.93 0.88
N GLN A 159 -5.88 3.92 1.41
CA GLN A 159 -6.25 3.25 2.65
C GLN A 159 -5.74 4.05 3.85
N VAL A 160 -6.64 4.48 4.72
CA VAL A 160 -6.40 5.39 5.85
C VAL A 160 -6.74 4.68 7.15
N HIS A 161 -5.87 4.81 8.16
CA HIS A 161 -6.07 4.32 9.51
C HIS A 161 -6.16 5.47 10.51
N ASP A 162 -5.05 5.82 11.18
CA ASP A 162 -5.03 6.80 12.27
C ASP A 162 -3.78 7.71 12.27
N ARG A 163 -3.00 7.75 11.17
CA ARG A 163 -1.75 8.51 11.11
C ARG A 163 -1.92 9.85 10.38
N SER A 164 -2.60 10.78 11.02
CA SER A 164 -2.94 12.12 10.46
C SER A 164 -1.75 12.87 9.86
N GLN A 165 -0.58 12.88 10.53
CA GLN A 165 0.61 13.56 10.03
C GLN A 165 1.12 12.98 8.71
N TYR A 166 1.10 11.66 8.56
CA TYR A 166 1.50 11.01 7.31
C TYR A 166 0.48 11.29 6.21
N LEU A 167 -0.82 11.20 6.53
CA LEU A 167 -1.90 11.52 5.60
C LEU A 167 -1.80 12.96 5.06
N GLN A 168 -1.50 13.93 5.93
CA GLN A 168 -1.29 15.32 5.52
C GLN A 168 -0.14 15.43 4.50
N ILE A 169 0.98 14.75 4.74
CA ILE A 169 2.13 14.77 3.83
C ILE A 169 1.78 14.11 2.48
N LEU A 170 1.03 13.00 2.50
CA LEU A 170 0.52 12.37 1.27
C LEU A 170 -0.34 13.36 0.48
N ILE A 171 -1.30 14.04 1.12
CA ILE A 171 -2.16 15.05 0.49
C ILE A 171 -1.34 16.21 -0.07
N ASP A 172 -0.34 16.69 0.66
CA ASP A 172 0.57 17.75 0.20
C ASP A 172 1.38 17.31 -1.03
N SER A 173 1.75 16.04 -1.13
CA SER A 173 2.39 15.48 -2.32
C SER A 173 1.42 15.33 -3.49
N LEU A 174 0.19 14.87 -3.24
CA LEU A 174 -0.88 14.76 -4.24
C LEU A 174 -1.24 16.13 -4.83
N ARG A 175 -1.30 17.18 -4.02
CA ARG A 175 -1.52 18.56 -4.47
C ARG A 175 -0.54 19.01 -5.56
N LYS A 176 0.69 18.46 -5.57
CA LYS A 176 1.75 18.78 -6.53
C LYS A 176 1.67 17.93 -7.81
N VAL A 177 0.77 16.95 -7.88
CA VAL A 177 0.66 16.05 -9.04
C VAL A 177 0.04 16.76 -10.23
N ASN A 178 0.71 16.65 -11.37
CA ASN A 178 0.25 17.21 -12.63
C ASN A 178 -1.06 16.53 -13.07
N GLN A 179 -2.06 17.32 -13.48
CA GLN A 179 -3.36 16.85 -13.97
C GLN A 179 -4.25 16.15 -12.92
N ILE A 180 -3.94 16.26 -11.63
CA ILE A 180 -4.74 15.62 -10.58
C ILE A 180 -6.17 16.15 -10.50
N LYS A 181 -6.43 17.38 -10.96
CA LYS A 181 -7.76 18.00 -10.99
C LYS A 181 -8.83 17.16 -11.70
N ASP A 182 -8.41 16.31 -12.64
CA ASP A 182 -9.27 15.46 -13.46
C ASP A 182 -9.40 14.03 -12.90
N SER A 183 -8.76 13.74 -11.75
CA SER A 183 -8.77 12.44 -11.08
C SER A 183 -9.76 12.42 -9.90
N LEU A 184 -10.39 11.28 -9.65
CA LEU A 184 -11.16 11.06 -8.43
C LEU A 184 -10.23 10.51 -7.34
N LEU A 185 -10.15 11.20 -6.20
CA LEU A 185 -9.52 10.67 -4.99
C LEU A 185 -10.56 10.03 -4.08
N ILE A 186 -10.29 8.81 -3.61
CA ILE A 186 -11.15 8.08 -2.68
C ILE A 186 -10.32 7.76 -1.44
N PHE A 187 -10.74 8.26 -0.28
CA PHE A 187 -10.15 7.89 1.01
C PHE A 187 -11.01 6.81 1.67
N SER A 188 -10.41 5.66 1.95
CA SER A 188 -11.05 4.52 2.59
C SER A 188 -10.57 4.41 4.02
N HIS A 189 -11.47 4.59 4.98
CA HIS A 189 -11.17 4.69 6.41
C HIS A 189 -11.58 3.42 7.16
N ASP A 190 -10.78 2.97 8.13
CA ASP A 190 -11.22 1.99 9.14
C ASP A 190 -11.28 2.57 10.57
N VAL A 191 -11.11 3.89 10.68
CA VAL A 191 -11.34 4.69 11.89
C VAL A 191 -12.03 5.99 11.47
N TYR A 192 -13.12 6.33 12.15
CA TYR A 192 -13.72 7.66 12.06
C TYR A 192 -12.96 8.59 13.00
N SER A 193 -12.44 9.70 12.45
CA SER A 193 -11.77 10.75 13.22
C SER A 193 -12.02 12.10 12.58
N ASP A 194 -12.40 13.08 13.39
CA ASP A 194 -12.60 14.46 13.00
C ASP A 194 -11.31 15.10 12.50
N GLU A 195 -10.16 14.75 13.07
CA GLU A 195 -8.85 15.22 12.60
C GLU A 195 -8.59 14.76 11.16
N LEU A 196 -8.75 13.47 10.88
CA LEU A 196 -8.59 12.90 9.54
C LEU A 196 -9.60 13.48 8.55
N ASN A 197 -10.87 13.62 8.98
CA ASN A 197 -11.92 14.19 8.16
C ASN A 197 -11.62 15.66 7.80
N LYS A 198 -11.16 16.48 8.76
CA LYS A 198 -10.75 17.87 8.51
C LYS A 198 -9.60 17.97 7.52
N ILE A 199 -8.60 17.09 7.63
CA ILE A 199 -7.49 17.00 6.68
C ILE A 199 -8.01 16.73 5.27
N ILE A 200 -8.92 15.76 5.10
CA ILE A 200 -9.47 15.41 3.77
C ILE A 200 -10.39 16.51 3.24
N HIS A 201 -11.21 17.13 4.09
CA HIS A 201 -12.05 18.27 3.69
C HIS A 201 -11.24 19.50 3.23
N SER A 202 -9.96 19.60 3.60
CA SER A 202 -9.06 20.66 3.12
C SER A 202 -8.59 20.47 1.67
N VAL A 203 -8.84 19.30 1.07
CA VAL A 203 -8.50 19.02 -0.32
C VAL A 203 -9.39 19.87 -1.23
N ASP A 204 -8.77 20.78 -1.97
CA ASP A 204 -9.44 21.80 -2.79
C ASP A 204 -8.96 21.81 -4.25
N PHE A 205 -8.25 20.75 -4.67
CA PHE A 205 -7.56 20.64 -5.96
C PHE A 205 -8.07 19.52 -6.90
N CYS A 206 -9.03 18.69 -6.46
CA CYS A 206 -9.67 17.64 -7.26
C CYS A 206 -10.97 17.14 -6.61
N PRO A 207 -11.78 16.34 -7.32
CA PRO A 207 -12.90 15.59 -6.74
C PRO A 207 -12.47 14.57 -5.68
N VAL A 208 -13.16 14.54 -4.55
CA VAL A 208 -12.83 13.67 -3.40
C VAL A 208 -14.05 12.94 -2.87
N MET A 209 -13.91 11.64 -2.57
CA MET A 209 -14.92 10.83 -1.88
C MET A 209 -14.30 10.21 -0.62
N GLN A 210 -15.07 10.13 0.46
CA GLN A 210 -14.74 9.32 1.63
C GLN A 210 -15.67 8.11 1.71
N ILE A 211 -15.09 6.95 1.98
CA ILE A 211 -15.79 5.70 2.29
C ILE A 211 -15.25 5.15 3.60
N TYR A 212 -16.10 4.47 4.37
CA TYR A 212 -15.75 4.01 5.70
C TYR A 212 -16.04 2.51 5.83
N PHE A 213 -15.03 1.73 6.19
CA PHE A 213 -15.20 0.32 6.52
C PHE A 213 -16.16 0.23 7.73
N PRO A 214 -17.30 -0.48 7.63
CA PRO A 214 -18.34 -0.39 8.66
C PRO A 214 -18.19 -1.40 9.80
N ILE A 215 -17.23 -2.33 9.72
CA ILE A 215 -17.07 -3.41 10.71
C ILE A 215 -15.66 -3.33 11.32
N THR A 216 -15.42 -2.28 12.10
CA THR A 216 -14.10 -1.88 12.60
C THR A 216 -13.89 -2.21 14.07
N LEU A 217 -12.63 -2.17 14.51
CA LEU A 217 -12.27 -2.23 15.93
C LEU A 217 -12.85 -1.07 16.73
N GLN A 218 -12.99 0.12 16.13
CA GLN A 218 -13.57 1.30 16.77
C GLN A 218 -15.05 1.09 17.12
N LEU A 219 -15.82 0.51 16.21
CA LEU A 219 -17.25 0.27 16.42
C LEU A 219 -17.52 -0.98 17.27
N HIS A 220 -16.58 -1.93 17.32
CA HIS A 220 -16.72 -3.18 18.06
C HIS A 220 -15.58 -3.38 19.08
N PRO A 221 -15.39 -2.50 20.07
CA PRO A 221 -14.20 -2.55 20.93
C PRO A 221 -14.14 -3.78 21.85
N LYS A 222 -15.29 -4.40 22.17
CA LYS A 222 -15.43 -5.48 23.17
C LYS A 222 -16.15 -6.72 22.64
N GLU A 223 -16.29 -6.83 21.33
CA GLU A 223 -16.94 -7.95 20.65
C GLU A 223 -16.26 -8.15 19.30
N PHE A 224 -16.48 -9.28 18.64
CA PHE A 224 -15.95 -9.49 17.29
C PHE A 224 -16.49 -8.42 16.31
N PRO A 225 -15.66 -7.84 15.41
CA PRO A 225 -14.27 -8.17 15.12
C PRO A 225 -13.22 -7.48 16.00
N GLY A 226 -13.58 -6.72 17.04
CA GLY A 226 -12.61 -6.34 18.06
C GLY A 226 -12.28 -7.46 19.04
N GLN A 227 -11.83 -7.08 20.24
CA GLN A 227 -11.38 -8.00 21.26
C GLN A 227 -12.56 -8.40 22.14
N ASP A 228 -13.15 -9.57 21.89
CA ASP A 228 -14.12 -10.15 22.81
C ASP A 228 -13.40 -10.61 24.10
N PRO A 229 -13.95 -10.33 25.30
CA PRO A 229 -13.39 -10.77 26.57
C PRO A 229 -13.21 -12.29 26.70
N ASN A 230 -13.99 -13.09 25.97
CA ASN A 230 -13.92 -14.55 25.98
C ASN A 230 -13.11 -15.13 24.80
N ASP A 231 -12.40 -14.29 24.04
CA ASP A 231 -11.44 -14.78 23.05
C ASP A 231 -10.23 -15.44 23.74
N CYS A 232 -9.68 -16.48 23.11
CA CYS A 232 -8.53 -17.18 23.65
C CYS A 232 -7.29 -16.27 23.65
N PRO A 233 -6.50 -16.25 24.74
CA PRO A 233 -5.21 -15.55 24.75
C PRO A 233 -4.31 -16.07 23.63
N ARG A 234 -3.62 -15.17 22.93
CA ARG A 234 -2.79 -15.49 21.75
C ARG A 234 -1.96 -16.76 21.89
N ASP A 235 -1.24 -16.90 23.01
CA ASP A 235 -0.23 -17.95 23.22
C ASP A 235 -0.71 -19.13 24.06
N VAL A 236 -2.00 -19.20 24.39
CA VAL A 236 -2.55 -20.35 25.13
C VAL A 236 -2.47 -21.61 24.25
N LYS A 237 -2.14 -22.76 24.83
CA LYS A 237 -2.13 -24.03 24.08
C LYS A 237 -3.55 -24.46 23.74
N LYS A 238 -3.74 -25.13 22.59
CA LYS A 238 -5.06 -25.56 22.12
C LYS A 238 -5.80 -26.43 23.13
N GLU A 239 -5.12 -27.34 23.80
CA GLU A 239 -5.74 -28.22 24.79
C GLU A 239 -6.25 -27.43 26.01
N GLU A 240 -5.55 -26.37 26.39
CA GLU A 240 -5.96 -25.48 27.48
C GLU A 240 -7.09 -24.54 27.03
N ALA A 241 -7.02 -24.02 25.80
CA ALA A 241 -8.10 -23.21 25.20
C ALA A 241 -9.43 -23.97 25.19
N LEU A 242 -9.41 -25.24 24.76
CA LEU A 242 -10.58 -26.11 24.71
C LEU A 242 -11.15 -26.37 26.12
N LYS A 243 -10.29 -26.49 27.13
CA LYS A 243 -10.72 -26.60 28.54
C LYS A 243 -11.34 -25.30 29.07
N LYS A 244 -10.76 -24.16 28.69
CA LYS A 244 -11.29 -22.82 29.03
C LYS A 244 -12.59 -22.49 28.29
N LYS A 245 -12.88 -23.18 27.18
CA LYS A 245 -14.04 -22.94 26.32
C LYS A 245 -14.12 -21.48 25.84
N CYS A 246 -12.97 -20.89 25.54
CA CYS A 246 -12.92 -19.56 24.90
C CYS A 246 -13.44 -19.65 23.45
N ASN A 247 -13.97 -18.53 22.93
CA ASN A 247 -14.79 -18.47 21.72
C ASN A 247 -14.16 -19.16 20.49
N ASN A 248 -12.87 -18.93 20.28
CA ASN A 248 -12.13 -19.40 19.11
C ASN A 248 -11.20 -20.59 19.41
N ALA A 249 -11.39 -21.31 20.52
CA ALA A 249 -10.49 -22.38 20.98
C ALA A 249 -10.17 -23.45 19.92
N ALA A 250 -11.14 -23.79 19.07
CA ALA A 250 -10.98 -24.79 18.01
C ALA A 250 -10.15 -24.30 16.81
N PHE A 251 -9.95 -22.99 16.67
CA PHE A 251 -9.47 -22.32 15.45
C PHE A 251 -8.20 -21.49 15.67
N PRO A 252 -7.10 -22.07 16.19
CA PRO A 252 -5.81 -21.37 16.15
C PRO A 252 -5.30 -21.28 14.70
N ASP A 253 -4.34 -20.38 14.48
CA ASP A 253 -3.57 -20.33 13.24
C ASP A 253 -2.67 -21.57 13.07
N LYS A 254 -2.00 -21.64 11.92
CA LYS A 254 -1.07 -22.72 11.54
C LYS A 254 0.09 -22.89 12.53
N TYR A 255 0.43 -21.86 13.29
CA TYR A 255 1.49 -21.88 14.28
C TYR A 255 0.97 -22.09 15.71
N GLY A 256 -0.33 -22.33 15.87
CA GLY A 256 -0.95 -22.59 17.16
C GLY A 256 -1.31 -21.34 17.97
N HIS A 257 -1.28 -20.15 17.35
CA HIS A 257 -1.63 -18.90 18.01
C HIS A 257 -3.08 -18.50 17.73
N TYR A 258 -3.70 -17.81 18.69
CA TYR A 258 -5.03 -17.24 18.54
C TYR A 258 -4.99 -15.81 18.02
N ARG A 259 -6.14 -15.39 17.47
CA ARG A 259 -6.38 -14.10 16.85
C ARG A 259 -5.98 -12.91 17.73
N GLU A 260 -5.35 -11.91 17.11
CA GLU A 260 -5.19 -10.57 17.67
C GLU A 260 -5.90 -9.55 16.74
N PRO A 261 -7.01 -8.92 17.17
CA PRO A 261 -7.88 -8.11 16.31
C PRO A 261 -7.15 -7.02 15.49
N LYS A 262 -6.18 -6.35 16.11
CA LYS A 262 -5.37 -5.28 15.50
C LYS A 262 -4.60 -5.70 14.24
N TYR A 263 -4.22 -6.98 14.13
CA TYR A 263 -3.52 -7.49 12.94
C TYR A 263 -4.49 -7.93 11.83
N CYS A 264 -5.75 -8.22 12.18
CA CYS A 264 -6.74 -8.70 11.24
C CYS A 264 -7.44 -7.56 10.49
N GLN A 265 -7.64 -6.39 11.13
CA GLN A 265 -8.40 -5.28 10.53
C GLN A 265 -7.85 -4.85 9.16
N THR A 266 -6.52 -4.79 8.99
CA THR A 266 -5.91 -4.33 7.74
C THR A 266 -6.29 -5.20 6.54
N LYS A 267 -6.33 -6.54 6.68
CA LYS A 267 -6.74 -7.44 5.60
C LYS A 267 -8.23 -7.39 5.34
N HIS A 268 -9.05 -7.24 6.38
CA HIS A 268 -10.50 -7.02 6.24
C HIS A 268 -10.80 -5.76 5.44
N HIS A 269 -10.27 -4.63 5.91
CA HIS A 269 -10.40 -3.33 5.25
C HIS A 269 -9.90 -3.40 3.81
N TRP A 270 -8.78 -4.10 3.58
CA TRP A 270 -8.19 -4.17 2.24
C TRP A 270 -9.10 -4.86 1.22
N LEU A 271 -9.74 -5.99 1.58
CA LEU A 271 -10.66 -6.67 0.66
C LEU A 271 -11.98 -5.91 0.53
N TRP A 272 -12.56 -5.45 1.65
CA TRP A 272 -13.81 -4.69 1.66
C TRP A 272 -13.72 -3.45 0.77
N LYS A 273 -12.62 -2.67 0.86
CA LYS A 273 -12.50 -1.43 0.07
C LYS A 273 -12.46 -1.73 -1.43
N LEU A 274 -11.89 -2.85 -1.85
CA LEU A 274 -11.85 -3.21 -3.26
C LEU A 274 -13.22 -3.60 -3.78
N ASP A 275 -13.98 -4.42 -3.04
CA ASP A 275 -15.37 -4.71 -3.41
C ASP A 275 -16.20 -3.42 -3.45
N ARG A 276 -16.05 -2.56 -2.42
CA ARG A 276 -16.75 -1.28 -2.36
C ARG A 276 -16.44 -0.43 -3.59
N VAL A 277 -15.17 -0.22 -3.90
CA VAL A 277 -14.73 0.65 -5.01
C VAL A 277 -15.14 0.10 -6.36
N PHE A 278 -14.90 -1.19 -6.64
CA PHE A 278 -15.13 -1.72 -7.98
C PHE A 278 -16.60 -2.08 -8.25
N ASP A 279 -17.34 -2.55 -7.24
CA ASP A 279 -18.65 -3.17 -7.45
C ASP A 279 -19.82 -2.41 -6.80
N LYS A 280 -19.56 -1.53 -5.83
CA LYS A 280 -20.62 -0.88 -5.05
C LYS A 280 -20.68 0.64 -5.22
N LEU A 281 -19.61 1.29 -5.68
CA LEU A 281 -19.61 2.73 -5.95
C LEU A 281 -20.27 2.99 -7.31
N GLU A 282 -21.29 3.85 -7.34
CA GLU A 282 -22.05 4.10 -8.57
C GLU A 282 -21.17 4.77 -9.64
N VAL A 283 -20.34 5.73 -9.23
CA VAL A 283 -19.39 6.43 -10.12
C VAL A 283 -18.37 5.48 -10.77
N MET A 284 -18.11 4.33 -10.16
CA MET A 284 -17.12 3.36 -10.64
C MET A 284 -17.73 2.26 -11.51
N LYS A 285 -19.05 2.10 -11.54
CA LYS A 285 -19.77 0.95 -12.13
C LYS A 285 -19.30 0.57 -13.54
N ASN A 286 -19.14 1.56 -14.41
CA ASN A 286 -18.72 1.37 -15.81
C ASN A 286 -17.25 1.75 -16.06
N TYR A 287 -16.53 2.19 -15.03
CA TYR A 287 -15.13 2.56 -15.16
C TYR A 287 -14.26 1.31 -15.35
N THR A 288 -13.43 1.34 -16.39
CA THR A 288 -12.50 0.25 -16.76
C THR A 288 -11.03 0.66 -16.73
N GLY A 289 -10.75 1.93 -16.37
CA GLY A 289 -9.39 2.43 -16.24
C GLY A 289 -8.66 1.86 -15.01
N HIS A 290 -7.48 2.38 -14.73
CA HIS A 290 -6.67 1.94 -13.60
C HIS A 290 -7.06 2.67 -12.32
N VAL A 291 -7.13 1.93 -11.23
CA VAL A 291 -7.25 2.44 -9.88
C VAL A 291 -5.89 2.27 -9.19
N LEU A 292 -5.22 3.38 -8.87
CA LEU A 292 -3.97 3.39 -8.11
C LEU A 292 -4.27 3.24 -6.61
N LEU A 293 -3.71 2.21 -5.98
CA LEU A 293 -3.85 1.98 -4.55
C LEU A 293 -2.64 2.55 -3.80
N LEU A 294 -2.92 3.38 -2.82
CA LEU A 294 -1.95 4.00 -1.92
C LEU A 294 -2.34 3.73 -0.46
N GLU A 295 -1.37 3.89 0.43
CA GLU A 295 -1.57 3.92 1.89
C GLU A 295 -1.23 5.33 2.39
N GLU A 296 -1.78 5.70 3.56
CA GLU A 296 -1.64 7.04 4.15
C GLU A 296 -0.20 7.51 4.38
N ASP A 297 0.78 6.60 4.46
CA ASP A 297 2.20 6.90 4.66
C ASP A 297 3.02 6.80 3.38
N TYR A 298 2.40 7.00 2.23
CA TYR A 298 3.10 7.12 0.97
C TYR A 298 3.37 8.59 0.63
N TYR A 299 4.34 8.82 -0.24
CA TYR A 299 4.58 10.10 -0.91
C TYR A 299 4.58 9.84 -2.42
N VAL A 300 3.94 10.70 -3.21
CA VAL A 300 3.89 10.55 -4.67
C VAL A 300 4.69 11.62 -5.40
N ALA A 301 5.34 11.23 -6.49
CA ALA A 301 6.03 12.15 -7.40
C ALA A 301 5.04 12.92 -8.28
N PRO A 302 5.37 14.14 -8.73
CA PRO A 302 4.43 15.00 -9.44
C PRO A 302 4.05 14.49 -10.84
N ASP A 303 4.81 13.56 -11.43
CA ASP A 303 4.55 12.97 -12.75
C ASP A 303 3.80 11.62 -12.70
N ILE A 304 3.29 11.20 -11.53
CA ILE A 304 2.69 9.87 -11.34
C ILE A 304 1.55 9.55 -12.33
N ILE A 305 0.64 10.49 -12.58
CA ILE A 305 -0.49 10.29 -13.51
C ILE A 305 0.04 10.03 -14.92
N THR A 306 0.91 10.91 -15.42
CA THR A 306 1.55 10.80 -16.73
C THR A 306 2.27 9.46 -16.88
N VAL A 307 3.03 9.06 -15.85
CA VAL A 307 3.79 7.80 -15.86
C VAL A 307 2.86 6.59 -15.92
N ILE A 308 1.79 6.54 -15.12
CA ILE A 308 0.84 5.42 -15.17
C ILE A 308 0.14 5.34 -16.53
N GLN A 309 -0.22 6.47 -17.13
CA GLN A 309 -0.80 6.51 -18.48
C GLN A 309 0.17 5.97 -19.53
N MET A 310 1.44 6.39 -19.48
CA MET A 310 2.49 5.88 -20.35
C MET A 310 2.72 4.37 -20.16
N MET A 311 2.73 3.89 -18.91
CA MET A 311 2.84 2.46 -18.61
C MET A 311 1.64 1.68 -19.15
N ASN A 312 0.43 2.22 -19.06
CA ASN A 312 -0.76 1.57 -19.61
C ASN A 312 -0.71 1.48 -21.14
N ASN A 313 -0.21 2.52 -21.82
CA ASN A 313 0.01 2.49 -23.26
C ASN A 313 1.09 1.48 -23.65
N LEU A 314 2.18 1.44 -22.88
CA LEU A 314 3.25 0.46 -23.07
C LEU A 314 2.77 -0.97 -22.83
N LYS A 315 1.94 -1.21 -21.81
CA LYS A 315 1.28 -2.49 -21.51
C LYS A 315 0.49 -3.00 -22.72
N LYS A 316 -0.35 -2.16 -23.32
CA LYS A 316 -1.15 -2.52 -24.51
C LYS A 316 -0.29 -2.98 -25.69
N ARG A 317 0.91 -2.39 -25.84
CA ARG A 317 1.85 -2.68 -26.94
C ARG A 317 2.77 -3.88 -26.65
N ASP A 318 3.40 -3.89 -25.48
CA ASP A 318 4.59 -4.71 -25.19
C ASP A 318 4.38 -5.74 -24.07
N CYS A 319 3.24 -5.72 -23.35
CA CYS A 319 2.93 -6.71 -22.29
C CYS A 319 1.41 -6.85 -22.11
N LYS A 320 0.74 -7.50 -23.06
CA LYS A 320 -0.73 -7.67 -23.03
C LYS A 320 -1.19 -8.53 -21.84
N GLU A 321 -0.30 -9.40 -21.36
CA GLU A 321 -0.49 -10.26 -20.19
C GLU A 321 -0.26 -9.56 -18.86
N CYS A 322 0.38 -8.38 -18.84
CA CYS A 322 0.52 -7.59 -17.62
C CYS A 322 -0.86 -7.17 -17.13
N ARG A 323 -1.13 -7.30 -15.84
CA ARG A 323 -2.43 -6.97 -15.22
C ARG A 323 -2.34 -5.88 -14.17
N MET A 324 -1.13 -5.60 -13.72
CA MET A 324 -0.82 -4.61 -12.70
C MET A 324 0.33 -3.73 -13.15
N LEU A 325 0.21 -2.43 -12.92
CA LEU A 325 1.30 -1.47 -13.08
C LEU A 325 1.73 -1.03 -11.68
N THR A 326 3.03 -1.00 -11.40
CA THR A 326 3.55 -0.56 -10.10
C THR A 326 4.51 0.61 -10.29
N ALA A 327 4.13 1.75 -9.73
CA ALA A 327 4.91 2.96 -9.78
C ALA A 327 5.90 3.09 -8.61
N GLY A 328 5.68 2.34 -7.53
CA GLY A 328 6.55 2.28 -6.36
C GLY A 328 7.58 1.14 -6.43
N ASN A 329 8.72 1.33 -5.79
CA ASN A 329 9.65 0.24 -5.49
C ASN A 329 10.51 0.52 -4.25
N TYR A 330 11.14 -0.54 -3.72
CA TYR A 330 12.00 -0.50 -2.54
C TYR A 330 13.51 -0.53 -2.87
N ASP A 331 13.89 -0.18 -4.10
CA ASP A 331 15.29 -0.24 -4.51
C ASP A 331 16.08 0.85 -3.76
N LYS A 332 17.11 0.43 -3.00
CA LYS A 332 17.88 1.32 -2.11
C LYS A 332 18.58 2.46 -2.84
N THR A 333 18.89 2.26 -4.12
CA THR A 333 19.53 3.25 -4.97
C THR A 333 18.66 3.51 -6.18
N GLN A 334 18.22 4.77 -6.32
CA GLN A 334 17.46 5.25 -7.47
C GLN A 334 18.41 5.96 -8.43
N SER A 335 18.27 5.71 -9.73
CA SER A 335 18.95 6.49 -10.77
C SER A 335 17.92 6.99 -11.78
N PHE A 336 17.38 8.19 -11.55
CA PHE A 336 16.39 8.77 -12.46
C PHE A 336 17.01 9.08 -13.83
N VAL A 337 18.26 9.54 -13.87
CA VAL A 337 19.03 9.76 -15.10
C VAL A 337 18.95 8.56 -16.05
N VAL A 338 19.17 7.35 -15.51
CA VAL A 338 19.23 6.12 -16.32
C VAL A 338 17.86 5.47 -16.47
N ASN A 339 17.01 5.54 -15.44
CA ASN A 339 15.83 4.68 -15.30
C ASN A 339 14.49 5.41 -15.35
N SER A 340 14.45 6.73 -15.53
CA SER A 340 13.20 7.48 -15.48
C SER A 340 12.11 6.95 -16.42
N GLY A 341 12.45 6.70 -17.70
CA GLY A 341 11.55 6.14 -18.72
C GLY A 341 11.67 4.62 -18.90
N LYS A 342 12.11 3.89 -17.87
CA LYS A 342 12.35 2.45 -17.96
C LYS A 342 11.43 1.67 -17.01
N VAL A 343 10.81 0.64 -17.55
CA VAL A 343 10.03 -0.35 -16.77
C VAL A 343 10.69 -1.72 -16.82
N GLU A 344 10.43 -2.54 -15.83
CA GLU A 344 10.80 -3.95 -15.76
C GLU A 344 9.54 -4.80 -15.73
N LEU A 345 9.51 -5.90 -16.50
CA LEU A 345 8.44 -6.89 -16.43
C LEU A 345 8.77 -7.91 -15.34
N ALA A 346 7.81 -8.26 -14.49
CA ALA A 346 8.00 -9.25 -13.45
C ALA A 346 6.69 -9.96 -13.12
N THR A 347 6.76 -11.07 -12.42
CA THR A 347 5.59 -11.61 -11.71
C THR A 347 5.48 -10.93 -10.33
N PHE A 348 4.25 -10.73 -9.84
CA PHE A 348 3.99 -10.07 -8.57
C PHE A 348 4.68 -10.77 -7.39
N ILE A 349 5.27 -9.95 -6.51
CA ILE A 349 5.98 -10.35 -5.29
C ILE A 349 5.60 -9.30 -4.25
N SER A 350 4.96 -9.73 -3.16
CA SER A 350 4.42 -8.84 -2.12
C SER A 350 5.45 -7.81 -1.67
N SER A 351 6.59 -8.29 -1.17
CA SER A 351 7.71 -7.50 -0.64
C SER A 351 8.43 -6.57 -1.63
N ARG A 352 8.02 -6.52 -2.90
CA ARG A 352 8.65 -5.69 -3.93
C ARG A 352 7.67 -4.79 -4.67
N HIS A 353 6.41 -5.19 -4.76
CA HIS A 353 5.45 -4.66 -5.72
C HIS A 353 4.14 -4.19 -5.06
N ASN A 354 4.00 -4.30 -3.74
CA ASN A 354 2.82 -3.85 -2.99
C ASN A 354 2.70 -2.32 -2.87
N MET A 355 3.72 -1.55 -3.27
CA MET A 355 3.72 -0.09 -3.21
C MET A 355 3.30 0.55 -4.55
N GLY A 356 2.28 1.41 -4.52
CA GLY A 356 1.87 2.20 -5.68
C GLY A 356 1.42 1.33 -6.85
N MET A 357 0.69 0.25 -6.54
CA MET A 357 0.17 -0.70 -7.52
C MET A 357 -1.20 -0.29 -8.04
N THR A 358 -1.49 -0.64 -9.28
CA THR A 358 -2.77 -0.36 -9.93
C THR A 358 -3.57 -1.63 -10.16
N PHE A 359 -4.89 -1.47 -10.07
CA PHE A 359 -5.86 -2.51 -10.40
C PHE A 359 -6.77 -1.97 -11.48
N ALA A 360 -7.02 -2.79 -12.50
CA ALA A 360 -8.14 -2.60 -13.41
C ALA A 360 -9.23 -3.63 -13.09
N ARG A 361 -10.43 -3.38 -13.61
CA ARG A 361 -11.63 -4.19 -13.35
C ARG A 361 -11.42 -5.67 -13.66
N ASP A 362 -10.62 -6.00 -14.67
CA ASP A 362 -10.32 -7.39 -15.04
C ASP A 362 -9.54 -8.12 -13.94
N LEU A 363 -8.52 -7.49 -13.34
CA LEU A 363 -7.75 -8.08 -12.26
C LEU A 363 -8.59 -8.21 -10.98
N TRP A 364 -9.40 -7.19 -10.67
CA TRP A 364 -10.35 -7.27 -9.55
C TRP A 364 -11.29 -8.47 -9.69
N ASN A 365 -11.88 -8.67 -10.87
CA ASN A 365 -12.81 -9.77 -11.11
C ASN A 365 -12.18 -11.15 -10.85
N GLU A 366 -10.88 -11.32 -11.15
CA GLU A 366 -10.17 -12.57 -10.85
C GLU A 366 -9.89 -12.75 -9.36
N ILE A 367 -9.55 -11.67 -8.65
CA ILE A 367 -9.39 -11.71 -7.20
C ILE A 367 -10.71 -12.05 -6.53
N LYS A 368 -11.83 -11.47 -7.00
CA LYS A 368 -13.17 -11.78 -6.51
C LYS A 368 -13.53 -13.25 -6.72
N LYS A 369 -13.23 -13.83 -7.88
CA LYS A 369 -13.38 -15.29 -8.11
C LYS A 369 -12.54 -16.12 -7.13
N CYS A 370 -11.38 -15.60 -6.75
CA CYS A 370 -10.45 -16.20 -5.80
C CYS A 370 -10.70 -15.79 -4.34
N ALA A 371 -11.82 -15.12 -4.04
CA ALA A 371 -12.04 -14.58 -2.70
C ALA A 371 -12.10 -15.66 -1.62
N ARG A 372 -12.57 -16.87 -1.97
CA ARG A 372 -12.56 -17.98 -1.03
C ARG A 372 -11.13 -18.32 -0.58
N GLU A 373 -10.21 -18.46 -1.54
CA GLU A 373 -8.79 -18.71 -1.26
C GLU A 373 -8.16 -17.55 -0.49
N PHE A 374 -8.52 -16.30 -0.82
CA PHE A 374 -8.02 -15.11 -0.11
C PHE A 374 -8.40 -15.14 1.37
N CYS A 375 -9.67 -15.42 1.64
CA CYS A 375 -10.24 -15.39 2.99
C CYS A 375 -9.83 -16.61 3.82
N ASP A 376 -9.55 -17.76 3.20
CA ASP A 376 -9.19 -18.98 3.93
C ASP A 376 -7.68 -19.15 4.12
N PHE A 377 -6.84 -18.51 3.29
CA PHE A 377 -5.39 -18.53 3.43
C PHE A 377 -4.97 -17.87 4.75
N ASP A 378 -4.25 -18.64 5.57
CA ASP A 378 -3.88 -18.28 6.94
C ASP A 378 -2.72 -17.27 7.00
N ASP A 379 -2.96 -16.08 6.46
CA ASP A 379 -2.03 -14.97 6.49
C ASP A 379 -2.82 -13.68 6.68
N TYR A 380 -2.59 -12.98 7.78
CA TYR A 380 -3.25 -11.70 8.06
C TYR A 380 -2.74 -10.55 7.15
N ASN A 381 -1.68 -10.77 6.36
CA ASN A 381 -1.16 -9.77 5.43
C ASN A 381 -1.85 -9.93 4.06
N TRP A 382 -2.54 -8.88 3.62
CA TRP A 382 -3.29 -8.89 2.35
C TRP A 382 -2.37 -9.07 1.12
N ASP A 383 -1.14 -8.57 1.18
CA ASP A 383 -0.18 -8.56 0.07
C ASP A 383 0.47 -9.94 -0.12
N TRP A 384 0.83 -10.61 0.98
CA TRP A 384 1.26 -12.02 0.96
C TRP A 384 0.14 -12.94 0.50
N THR A 385 -1.10 -12.67 0.94
CA THR A 385 -2.28 -13.38 0.45
C THR A 385 -2.47 -13.14 -1.06
N LEU A 386 -2.29 -11.92 -1.56
CA LEU A 386 -2.37 -11.62 -3.00
C LEU A 386 -1.26 -12.33 -3.80
N GLN A 387 -0.05 -12.45 -3.26
CA GLN A 387 1.01 -13.25 -3.87
C GLN A 387 0.63 -14.74 -3.90
N HIS A 388 0.02 -15.27 -2.85
CA HIS A 388 -0.52 -16.63 -2.84
C HIS A 388 -1.58 -16.82 -3.93
N LEU A 389 -2.56 -15.91 -4.04
CA LEU A 389 -3.55 -15.95 -5.12
C LEU A 389 -2.92 -15.95 -6.51
N SER A 390 -1.94 -15.08 -6.73
CA SER A 390 -1.18 -15.01 -7.98
C SER A 390 -0.54 -16.37 -8.33
N MET A 391 -0.12 -17.15 -7.33
CA MET A 391 0.54 -18.43 -7.55
C MET A 391 -0.41 -19.62 -7.64
N LYS A 392 -1.59 -19.56 -7.00
CA LYS A 392 -2.45 -20.72 -6.77
C LYS A 392 -3.85 -20.63 -7.37
N CYS A 393 -4.39 -19.44 -7.57
CA CYS A 393 -5.77 -19.25 -7.99
C CYS A 393 -5.89 -18.46 -9.29
N ILE A 394 -5.18 -17.32 -9.41
CA ILE A 394 -5.26 -16.47 -10.60
C ILE A 394 -4.48 -17.10 -11.75
N SER A 395 -5.16 -17.30 -12.87
CA SER A 395 -4.56 -17.88 -14.09
C SER A 395 -3.40 -17.02 -14.61
N ASN A 396 -2.33 -17.67 -15.09
CA ASN A 396 -1.11 -17.06 -15.64
C ASN A 396 -0.30 -16.19 -14.67
N LYS A 397 -0.66 -16.20 -13.37
CA LYS A 397 -0.07 -15.34 -12.34
C LYS A 397 -0.29 -13.85 -12.64
N VAL A 398 -0.17 -13.03 -11.60
CA VAL A 398 -0.25 -11.58 -11.78
C VAL A 398 1.09 -11.10 -12.36
N GLN A 399 1.12 -10.85 -13.67
CA GLN A 399 2.24 -10.18 -14.33
C GLN A 399 2.16 -8.67 -14.10
N VAL A 400 3.31 -8.07 -13.84
CA VAL A 400 3.49 -6.69 -13.38
C VAL A 400 4.45 -5.96 -14.31
N MET A 401 4.11 -4.72 -14.66
CA MET A 401 5.04 -3.77 -15.23
C MET A 401 5.44 -2.77 -14.12
N LYS A 402 6.71 -2.79 -13.73
CA LYS A 402 7.24 -2.01 -12.60
C LYS A 402 8.12 -0.87 -13.08
N MET A 403 7.94 0.33 -12.55
CA MET A 403 8.88 1.44 -12.75
C MET A 403 10.24 1.13 -12.12
N LYS A 404 11.32 1.34 -12.88
CA LYS A 404 12.69 1.22 -12.36
C LYS A 404 13.12 2.44 -11.54
N ALA A 405 12.66 3.63 -11.90
CA ALA A 405 12.78 4.84 -11.08
C ALA A 405 11.44 5.13 -10.41
N THR A 406 11.41 5.05 -9.08
CA THR A 406 10.17 5.07 -8.30
C THR A 406 9.44 6.41 -8.38
N ARG A 407 8.11 6.37 -8.43
CA ARG A 407 7.19 7.52 -8.34
C ARG A 407 6.35 7.50 -7.06
N VAL A 408 6.44 6.43 -6.29
CA VAL A 408 5.80 6.31 -4.98
C VAL A 408 6.88 5.92 -3.97
N PHE A 409 6.91 6.61 -2.83
CA PHE A 409 7.89 6.40 -1.77
C PHE A 409 7.17 6.01 -0.49
N HIS A 410 7.73 5.05 0.24
CA HIS A 410 7.22 4.67 1.56
C HIS A 410 7.83 5.54 2.65
N MET A 411 6.99 6.31 3.32
CA MET A 411 7.39 7.16 4.43
C MET A 411 7.34 6.46 5.77
N GLY A 412 6.59 5.37 5.93
CA GLY A 412 6.51 4.64 7.19
C GLY A 412 7.89 4.25 7.72
N ASP A 413 8.34 4.90 8.80
CA ASP A 413 9.44 4.45 9.67
C ASP A 413 8.93 3.86 10.99
N CYS A 414 7.62 3.99 11.21
CA CYS A 414 6.87 3.44 12.31
C CYS A 414 5.47 3.03 11.82
N GLY A 415 4.90 2.00 12.44
CA GLY A 415 3.69 1.34 11.98
C GLY A 415 3.68 -0.12 12.44
N VAL A 416 2.68 -0.90 11.99
CA VAL A 416 2.40 -2.27 12.43
C VAL A 416 3.64 -3.20 12.46
N HIS A 417 4.60 -2.96 11.55
CA HIS A 417 5.80 -3.79 11.38
C HIS A 417 7.13 -3.13 11.81
N HIS A 418 7.12 -1.88 12.26
CA HIS A 418 8.35 -1.14 12.56
C HIS A 418 8.61 -1.03 14.07
N LYS A 419 9.85 -1.33 14.48
CA LYS A 419 10.32 -1.25 15.89
C LYS A 419 11.02 0.08 16.23
N GLY A 420 10.96 1.07 15.34
CA GLY A 420 11.63 2.36 15.52
C GLY A 420 11.03 3.15 16.67
N LYS A 421 11.87 3.65 17.59
CA LYS A 421 11.42 4.42 18.78
C LYS A 421 11.09 5.89 18.49
N LYS A 422 11.48 6.43 17.33
CA LYS A 422 11.21 7.82 16.92
C LYS A 422 10.72 7.85 15.48
N CYS A 423 9.46 8.25 15.30
CA CYS A 423 8.90 8.56 13.99
C CYS A 423 9.31 9.98 13.61
N GLU A 424 10.04 10.16 12.50
CA GLU A 424 10.42 11.49 12.00
C GLU A 424 9.91 11.70 10.56
N PRO A 425 8.58 11.75 10.34
CA PRO A 425 7.99 11.84 9.00
C PRO A 425 8.48 13.06 8.22
N LEU A 426 8.71 14.19 8.89
CA LEU A 426 9.22 15.42 8.26
C LEU A 426 10.67 15.28 7.75
N VAL A 427 11.50 14.46 8.39
CA VAL A 427 12.87 14.21 7.93
C VAL A 427 12.83 13.42 6.62
N LYS A 428 12.03 12.36 6.56
CA LYS A 428 11.82 11.61 5.32
C LYS A 428 11.20 12.45 4.22
N GLN A 429 10.20 13.28 4.55
CA GLN A 429 9.60 14.18 3.59
C GLN A 429 10.67 15.03 2.90
N LYS A 430 11.54 15.68 3.68
CA LYS A 430 12.63 16.50 3.15
C LYS A 430 13.61 15.69 2.29
N GLN A 431 13.92 14.45 2.68
CA GLN A 431 14.76 13.56 1.88
C GLN A 431 14.13 13.22 0.53
N ILE A 432 12.84 12.87 0.51
CA ILE A 432 12.10 12.55 -0.71
C ILE A 432 11.98 13.80 -1.60
N GLU A 433 11.63 14.95 -1.03
CA GLU A 433 11.56 16.22 -1.74
C GLU A 433 12.90 16.60 -2.37
N LYS A 434 14.00 16.41 -1.64
CA LYS A 434 15.35 16.62 -2.18
C LYS A 434 15.65 15.68 -3.35
N ILE A 435 15.32 14.38 -3.24
CA ILE A 435 15.50 13.41 -4.34
C ILE A 435 14.73 13.86 -5.59
N LEU A 436 13.48 14.30 -5.43
CA LEU A 436 12.65 14.75 -6.54
C LEU A 436 13.14 16.07 -7.14
N GLN A 437 13.59 17.02 -6.31
CA GLN A 437 14.17 18.30 -6.75
C GLN A 437 15.47 18.07 -7.54
N ASP A 438 16.40 17.28 -7.01
CA ASP A 438 17.69 16.98 -7.64
C ASP A 438 17.52 16.23 -8.98
N ASN A 439 16.35 15.62 -9.22
CA ASN A 439 16.04 14.85 -10.42
C ASN A 439 14.85 15.42 -11.23
N GLN A 440 14.49 16.70 -11.02
CA GLN A 440 13.31 17.31 -11.64
C GLN A 440 13.32 17.21 -13.17
N GLN A 441 14.49 17.40 -13.80
CA GLN A 441 14.68 17.27 -15.26
C GLN A 441 14.47 15.86 -15.81
N HIS A 442 14.45 14.85 -14.93
CA HIS A 442 14.21 13.47 -15.30
C HIS A 442 12.76 13.04 -15.05
N LEU A 443 11.93 13.84 -14.37
CA LEU A 443 10.50 13.57 -14.26
C LEU A 443 9.79 13.86 -15.60
N ASN A 444 8.62 13.25 -15.83
CA ASN A 444 7.88 13.30 -17.10
C ASN A 444 8.73 12.84 -18.30
N PRO A 445 9.17 11.56 -18.34
CA PRO A 445 9.95 11.06 -19.46
C PRO A 445 9.15 11.15 -20.77
N ASN A 446 9.79 11.60 -21.86
CA ASN A 446 9.14 11.68 -23.17
C ASN A 446 8.85 10.31 -23.80
N VAL A 447 9.64 9.29 -23.44
CA VAL A 447 9.53 7.94 -23.97
C VAL A 447 9.65 6.94 -22.84
N MET A 448 8.82 5.90 -22.88
CA MET A 448 8.88 4.76 -21.96
C MET A 448 9.17 3.47 -22.72
N LYS A 449 10.05 2.63 -22.18
CA LYS A 449 10.39 1.32 -22.76
C LYS A 449 10.58 0.23 -21.72
N VAL A 450 10.32 -1.00 -22.13
CA VAL A 450 10.67 -2.20 -21.36
C VAL A 450 12.20 -2.34 -21.34
N ALA A 451 12.75 -2.47 -20.14
CA ALA A 451 14.18 -2.51 -19.87
C ALA A 451 14.55 -3.70 -18.97
N GLY A 452 14.07 -4.88 -19.35
CA GLY A 452 14.35 -6.16 -18.73
C GLY A 452 13.10 -6.88 -18.24
N THR A 453 13.28 -8.17 -17.99
CA THR A 453 12.30 -9.05 -17.37
C THR A 453 12.97 -9.74 -16.19
N SER A 454 12.32 -9.70 -15.02
CA SER A 454 12.81 -10.36 -13.83
C SER A 454 12.87 -11.87 -14.04
N LYS A 455 14.06 -12.45 -13.81
CA LYS A 455 14.29 -13.91 -13.93
C LYS A 455 14.09 -14.65 -12.61
N ILE A 456 13.53 -13.98 -11.60
CA ILE A 456 13.37 -14.56 -10.26
C ILE A 456 12.35 -15.69 -10.33
N LYS A 457 12.76 -16.90 -9.94
CA LYS A 457 11.85 -18.03 -9.76
C LYS A 457 11.06 -17.83 -8.47
N ILE A 458 9.77 -17.54 -8.61
CA ILE A 458 8.87 -17.31 -7.47
C ILE A 458 8.22 -18.63 -7.06
N ARG A 459 8.13 -18.85 -5.75
CA ARG A 459 7.35 -19.93 -5.12
C ARG A 459 6.18 -19.32 -4.38
N ASP A 460 5.17 -20.16 -4.15
CA ASP A 460 4.07 -19.85 -3.25
C ASP A 460 4.61 -19.49 -1.86
N PRO A 461 4.24 -18.35 -1.26
CA PRO A 461 4.73 -17.96 0.05
C PRO A 461 4.26 -18.94 1.13
N LYS A 462 5.08 -19.10 2.17
CA LYS A 462 4.61 -19.72 3.40
C LYS A 462 3.72 -18.70 4.13
N PRO A 463 2.52 -19.10 4.60
CA PRO A 463 1.66 -18.21 5.37
C PRO A 463 2.34 -17.71 6.64
N ASN A 464 2.13 -16.44 6.99
CA ASN A 464 2.62 -15.83 8.23
C ASN A 464 1.75 -16.17 9.46
N GLY A 465 0.56 -16.75 9.29
CA GLY A 465 -0.38 -17.06 10.37
C GLY A 465 -1.31 -15.89 10.69
N GLY A 466 -1.82 -15.85 11.93
CA GLY A 466 -2.70 -14.81 12.46
C GLY A 466 -4.07 -14.68 11.79
N TRP A 467 -4.47 -15.63 10.94
CA TRP A 467 -5.74 -15.63 10.21
C TRP A 467 -6.45 -17.00 10.30
N GLY A 468 -6.22 -17.71 11.40
CA GLY A 468 -6.81 -19.03 11.67
C GLY A 468 -8.27 -19.00 12.12
N ASP A 469 -8.70 -17.89 12.73
CA ASP A 469 -10.02 -17.74 13.35
C ASP A 469 -11.14 -17.79 12.30
N ILE A 470 -12.10 -18.69 12.49
CA ILE A 470 -13.20 -18.87 11.54
C ILE A 470 -14.05 -17.61 11.38
N ARG A 471 -14.14 -16.77 12.42
CA ARG A 471 -14.93 -15.54 12.39
C ARG A 471 -14.33 -14.53 11.42
N ASP A 472 -12.99 -14.38 11.39
CA ASP A 472 -12.32 -13.53 10.39
C ASP A 472 -12.50 -14.09 8.98
N LYS A 473 -12.36 -15.41 8.79
CA LYS A 473 -12.56 -16.01 7.46
C LYS A 473 -13.96 -15.71 6.95
N ARG A 474 -14.99 -15.90 7.77
CA ARG A 474 -16.40 -15.66 7.39
C ARG A 474 -16.74 -14.19 7.21
N LEU A 475 -16.24 -13.31 8.07
CA LEU A 475 -16.36 -11.87 7.86
C LEU A 475 -15.75 -11.47 6.52
N CYS A 476 -14.57 -12.00 6.17
CA CYS A 476 -13.93 -11.75 4.89
C CYS A 476 -14.78 -12.24 3.69
N HIS A 477 -15.31 -13.48 3.75
CA HIS A 477 -16.18 -14.00 2.68
C HIS A 477 -17.42 -13.12 2.49
N SER A 478 -17.96 -12.58 3.58
CA SER A 478 -19.18 -11.76 3.58
C SER A 478 -19.09 -10.51 2.72
N PHE A 479 -17.87 -9.98 2.48
CA PHE A 479 -17.69 -8.77 1.68
C PHE A 479 -18.03 -8.96 0.19
N VAL A 480 -17.85 -10.18 -0.33
CA VAL A 480 -18.03 -10.47 -1.76
C VAL A 480 -19.16 -11.46 -2.06
N SER A 481 -19.79 -12.02 -1.01
CA SER A 481 -20.81 -13.06 -1.09
C SER A 481 -22.03 -12.68 -0.27
N ALA A 482 -23.17 -12.45 -0.94
CA ALA A 482 -24.43 -12.10 -0.29
C ALA A 482 -24.98 -13.23 0.61
N GLU A 483 -24.61 -14.49 0.32
CA GLU A 483 -24.95 -15.60 1.20
C GLU A 483 -24.17 -15.53 2.51
N ASP A 484 -22.85 -15.35 2.42
CA ASP A 484 -21.98 -15.22 3.59
C ASP A 484 -22.29 -13.93 4.37
N GLU A 485 -22.72 -12.86 3.70
CA GLU A 485 -23.25 -11.66 4.34
C GLU A 485 -24.45 -11.96 5.24
N ARG A 486 -25.44 -12.70 4.75
CA ARG A 486 -26.60 -13.10 5.56
C ARG A 486 -26.24 -14.03 6.70
N LYS A 487 -25.25 -14.92 6.53
CA LYS A 487 -24.74 -15.78 7.61
C LYS A 487 -24.02 -14.94 8.66
N MET A 488 -23.17 -14.03 8.23
CA MET A 488 -22.40 -13.14 9.09
C MET A 488 -23.31 -12.21 9.91
N GLN A 489 -24.35 -11.63 9.29
CA GLN A 489 -25.34 -10.81 10.02
C GLN A 489 -26.08 -11.59 11.11
N ARG A 490 -26.38 -12.89 10.88
CA ARG A 490 -27.00 -13.75 11.90
C ARG A 490 -26.02 -14.06 13.03
N PHE A 491 -24.76 -14.33 12.70
CA PHE A 491 -23.70 -14.50 13.71
C PHE A 491 -23.52 -13.25 14.56
N MET A 492 -23.38 -12.06 13.95
CA MET A 492 -23.21 -10.79 14.69
C MET A 492 -24.38 -10.51 15.66
N LYS A 493 -25.58 -11.02 15.38
CA LYS A 493 -26.76 -10.86 16.27
C LYS A 493 -26.85 -11.89 17.39
N SER A 494 -26.30 -13.08 17.21
CA SER A 494 -26.49 -14.22 18.13
C SER A 494 -25.23 -14.64 18.86
N ASN A 495 -24.05 -14.28 18.33
CA ASN A 495 -22.75 -14.80 18.70
C ASN A 495 -22.64 -16.34 18.66
N ASP A 496 -23.51 -17.01 17.89
CA ASP A 496 -23.52 -18.46 17.76
C ASP A 496 -22.57 -18.91 16.64
N ILE A 497 -21.40 -19.43 17.04
CA ILE A 497 -20.34 -19.86 16.13
C ILE A 497 -20.77 -21.03 15.22
N SER A 498 -21.80 -21.79 15.58
CA SER A 498 -22.31 -22.90 14.75
C SER A 498 -22.86 -22.42 13.40
N ILE A 499 -23.33 -21.17 13.34
CA ILE A 499 -23.80 -20.51 12.10
C ILE A 499 -22.65 -20.36 11.08
N LEU A 500 -21.42 -20.26 11.57
CA LEU A 500 -20.23 -20.05 10.74
C LEU A 500 -19.59 -21.35 10.25
N THR A 501 -19.88 -22.46 10.92
CA THR A 501 -19.32 -23.79 10.61
C THR A 501 -20.26 -24.66 9.77
N GLY A 502 -21.54 -24.32 9.69
CA GLY A 502 -22.52 -24.88 8.75
C GLY A 502 -22.61 -24.11 7.42
#